data_AF-A0A925VFL1-F1
#
_entry.id   AF-A0A925VFL1-F1
#
_cell.length_a   1.000
_cell.length_b   1.000
_cell.length_c   1.000
_cell.angle_alpha   90.00
_cell.angle_beta   90.00
_cell.angle_gamma   90.00
#
_symmetry.space_group_name_H-M   'P 1'
#
loop_
_entity.id
_entity.type
_entity.pdbx_description
1 polymer ?
#
loop_
_entity_poly.entity_id
_entity_poly.type
_entity_poly.pdbx_seq_one_letter_code
_entity_poly.pdbx_strand_id
1 'polypeptide(L)'
;MTPEELLTQHEGDAAHARHVANLALAIFDGSTELHKARGKARRLLEAGALLHNVALAHDERKHHTLGRDIVLGAALDDTTDDERAVIACLVAFHRKKVRPEAEPAFVRLDDDDRARTLQLAAMLRVADGLDYSQTQTTRIVRASVANSQLHLQLSGAHALADAARAHAKADLWQQVFGGEVLCEVIDAPDGAVTLTAPDMPPPIAANGAVPEGGLNQEAPDSARKLRPDDTLAVATRKILRRHFQKLLSYEAQVRAG
;
A
#
# COMPACT_ATOMS: atom_id res chain seq x y z
N MET A 1 13.95 -0.92 14.70
CA MET A 1 12.50 -1.12 14.54
C MET A 1 12.18 -1.58 13.12
N THR A 2 11.14 -2.37 12.96
CA THR A 2 10.65 -2.81 11.64
C THR A 2 9.78 -1.74 10.96
N PRO A 3 9.59 -1.77 9.63
CA PRO A 3 8.63 -0.91 8.94
C PRO A 3 7.20 -1.02 9.49
N GLU A 4 6.77 -2.22 9.88
CA GLU A 4 5.46 -2.48 10.46
C GLU A 4 5.29 -1.85 11.85
N GLU A 5 6.32 -1.94 12.69
CA GLU A 5 6.33 -1.27 14.00
C GLU A 5 6.24 0.24 13.83
N LEU A 6 6.99 0.81 12.89
CA LEU A 6 6.91 2.23 12.58
C LEU A 6 5.53 2.63 12.05
N LEU A 7 4.93 1.82 11.17
CA LEU A 7 3.57 2.04 10.67
C LEU A 7 2.55 2.03 11.82
N THR A 8 2.67 1.06 12.72
CA THR A 8 1.80 0.90 13.89
C THR A 8 1.93 2.08 14.84
N GLN A 9 3.16 2.53 15.11
CA GLN A 9 3.44 3.69 15.96
C GLN A 9 2.76 4.98 15.45
N HIS A 10 2.56 5.10 14.13
CA HIS A 10 1.93 6.25 13.51
C HIS A 10 0.46 6.03 13.12
N GLU A 11 -0.19 5.00 13.66
CA GLU A 11 -1.62 4.69 13.44
C GLU A 11 -1.96 4.46 11.95
N GLY A 12 -1.03 3.85 11.21
CA GLY A 12 -1.21 3.56 9.79
C GLY A 12 -2.14 2.37 9.53
N ASP A 13 -2.74 2.36 8.33
CA ASP A 13 -3.57 1.25 7.87
C ASP A 13 -2.70 0.05 7.43
N ALA A 14 -2.49 -0.89 8.35
CA ALA A 14 -1.69 -2.09 8.11
C ALA A 14 -2.28 -3.02 7.03
N ALA A 15 -3.61 -3.07 6.87
CA ALA A 15 -4.24 -3.94 5.89
C ALA A 15 -3.98 -3.43 4.47
N HIS A 16 -4.21 -2.14 4.25
CA HIS A 16 -3.90 -1.48 2.98
C HIS A 16 -2.40 -1.52 2.67
N ALA A 17 -1.55 -1.17 3.64
CA ALA A 17 -0.10 -1.17 3.46
C ALA A 17 0.46 -2.55 3.08
N ARG A 18 0.02 -3.61 3.77
CA ARG A 18 0.45 -4.98 3.45
C ARG A 18 -0.04 -5.40 2.07
N HIS A 19 -1.27 -5.03 1.71
CA HIS A 19 -1.83 -5.41 0.42
C HIS A 19 -1.09 -4.73 -0.74
N VAL A 20 -0.83 -3.42 -0.63
CA VAL A 20 -0.01 -2.67 -1.58
C VAL A 20 1.40 -3.24 -1.68
N ALA A 21 2.02 -3.61 -0.55
CA ALA A 21 3.33 -4.28 -0.56
C ALA A 21 3.32 -5.59 -1.35
N ASN A 22 2.31 -6.45 -1.14
CA ASN A 22 2.17 -7.70 -1.89
C ASN A 22 1.99 -7.46 -3.40
N LEU A 23 1.19 -6.48 -3.78
CA LEU A 23 0.99 -6.10 -5.18
C LEU A 23 2.28 -5.54 -5.79
N ALA A 24 3.00 -4.67 -5.08
CA ALA A 24 4.26 -4.10 -5.53
C ALA A 24 5.33 -5.19 -5.75
N LEU A 25 5.40 -6.16 -4.85
CA LEU A 25 6.30 -7.31 -4.97
C LEU A 25 5.93 -8.22 -6.14
N ALA A 26 4.64 -8.46 -6.38
CA ALA A 26 4.20 -9.23 -7.56
C ALA A 26 4.58 -8.53 -8.88
N ILE A 27 4.47 -7.20 -8.93
CA ILE A 27 4.91 -6.40 -10.09
C ILE A 27 6.44 -6.49 -10.24
N PHE A 28 7.19 -6.35 -9.14
CA PHE A 28 8.65 -6.47 -9.15
C PHE A 28 9.06 -7.84 -9.71
N ASP A 29 8.57 -8.92 -9.12
CA ASP A 29 8.93 -10.28 -9.52
C ASP A 29 8.54 -10.54 -10.99
N GLY A 30 7.36 -10.08 -11.42
CA GLY A 30 6.86 -10.21 -12.80
C GLY A 30 7.52 -9.28 -13.84
N SER A 31 8.37 -8.34 -13.43
CA SER A 31 9.05 -7.38 -14.31
C SER A 31 10.57 -7.45 -14.26
N THR A 32 11.13 -8.53 -13.71
CA THR A 32 12.58 -8.76 -13.56
C THR A 32 13.39 -8.50 -14.84
N GLU A 33 12.85 -8.82 -16.01
CA GLU A 33 13.50 -8.60 -17.31
C GLU A 33 13.74 -7.12 -17.65
N LEU A 34 12.90 -6.22 -17.13
CA LEU A 34 13.00 -4.77 -17.34
C LEU A 34 14.02 -4.13 -16.40
N HIS A 35 13.86 -4.35 -15.09
CA HIS A 35 14.64 -3.63 -14.10
C HIS A 35 16.00 -4.27 -13.81
N LYS A 36 16.14 -5.60 -14.01
CA LYS A 36 17.36 -6.39 -13.74
C LYS A 36 17.97 -6.16 -12.35
N ALA A 37 17.17 -5.62 -11.43
CA ALA A 37 17.61 -5.24 -10.10
C ALA A 37 17.94 -6.50 -9.30
N ARG A 38 19.08 -6.49 -8.62
CA ARG A 38 19.54 -7.57 -7.75
C ARG A 38 19.59 -7.12 -6.29
N GLY A 39 19.80 -8.09 -5.42
CA GLY A 39 20.09 -7.85 -4.00
C GLY A 39 18.91 -7.23 -3.28
N LYS A 40 19.09 -6.01 -2.79
CA LYS A 40 18.25 -5.41 -1.76
C LYS A 40 17.02 -4.66 -2.30
N ALA A 41 16.88 -4.52 -3.62
CA ALA A 41 15.79 -3.74 -4.23
C ALA A 41 14.39 -4.23 -3.80
N ARG A 42 14.19 -5.54 -3.74
CA ARG A 42 12.92 -6.15 -3.35
C ARG A 42 12.51 -5.80 -1.91
N ARG A 43 13.45 -5.87 -0.95
CA ARG A 43 13.19 -5.49 0.46
C ARG A 43 12.94 -3.99 0.64
N LEU A 44 13.62 -3.16 -0.15
CA LEU A 44 13.42 -1.70 -0.12
C LEU A 44 12.04 -1.32 -0.65
N LEU A 45 11.59 -1.99 -1.72
CA LEU A 45 10.24 -1.83 -2.25
C LEU A 45 9.18 -2.23 -1.23
N GLU A 46 9.35 -3.38 -0.57
CA GLU A 46 8.45 -3.84 0.48
C GLU A 46 8.35 -2.82 1.62
N ALA A 47 9.49 -2.37 2.16
CA ALA A 47 9.51 -1.37 3.23
C ALA A 47 8.86 -0.05 2.80
N GLY A 48 9.17 0.45 1.59
CA GLY A 48 8.55 1.67 1.06
C GLY A 48 7.05 1.53 0.85
N ALA A 49 6.60 0.36 0.40
CA ALA A 49 5.18 0.05 0.24
C ALA A 49 4.45 -0.07 1.58
N LEU A 50 5.08 -0.64 2.61
CA LEU A 50 4.50 -0.68 3.95
C LEU A 50 4.36 0.72 4.55
N LEU A 51 5.30 1.62 4.25
CA LEU A 51 5.40 2.95 4.86
C LEU A 51 4.79 4.08 4.01
N HIS A 52 4.30 3.82 2.80
CA HIS A 52 3.89 4.87 1.85
C HIS A 52 2.84 5.85 2.42
N ASN A 53 1.97 5.35 3.30
CA ASN A 53 0.93 6.12 3.98
C ASN A 53 1.17 6.28 5.49
N VAL A 54 2.41 6.11 5.99
CA VAL A 54 2.74 6.20 7.43
C VAL A 54 2.31 7.52 8.08
N ALA A 55 2.26 8.61 7.31
CA ALA A 55 1.86 9.92 7.79
C ALA A 55 0.38 10.27 7.52
N LEU A 56 -0.43 9.34 7.01
CA LEU A 56 -1.79 9.64 6.55
C LEU A 56 -2.72 10.09 7.69
N ALA A 57 -2.58 9.49 8.87
CA ALA A 57 -3.32 9.89 10.08
C ALA A 57 -2.97 11.31 10.56
N HIS A 58 -1.77 11.80 10.22
CA HIS A 58 -1.23 13.08 10.68
C HIS A 58 -1.53 14.23 9.71
N ASP A 59 -1.38 14.01 8.40
CA ASP A 59 -1.70 15.02 7.38
C ASP A 59 -2.13 14.39 6.05
N GLU A 60 -3.43 14.33 5.78
CA GLU A 60 -3.99 13.79 4.54
C GLU A 60 -3.46 14.51 3.28
N ARG A 61 -3.14 15.81 3.35
CA ARG A 61 -2.71 16.58 2.17
C ARG A 61 -1.22 16.42 1.90
N LYS A 62 -0.40 16.31 2.95
CA LYS A 62 1.07 16.28 2.88
C LYS A 62 1.69 14.95 3.33
N HIS A 63 0.92 13.89 3.58
CA HIS A 63 1.44 12.59 4.07
C HIS A 63 2.65 12.05 3.31
N HIS A 64 2.73 12.14 1.99
CA HIS A 64 3.95 11.78 1.24
C HIS A 64 5.25 12.46 1.73
N THR A 65 5.24 13.78 1.99
CA THR A 65 6.43 14.50 2.45
C THR A 65 6.66 14.34 3.96
N LEU A 66 5.57 14.35 4.75
CA LEU A 66 5.69 14.11 6.19
C LEU A 66 6.13 12.67 6.47
N GLY A 67 5.64 11.70 5.70
CA GLY A 67 6.01 10.30 5.78
C GLY A 67 7.46 10.06 5.40
N ARG A 68 7.95 10.73 4.34
CA ARG A 68 9.39 10.77 4.04
C ARG A 68 10.20 11.24 5.26
N ASP A 69 9.80 12.34 5.90
CA ASP A 69 10.52 12.89 7.06
C ASP A 69 10.50 11.93 8.26
N ILE A 70 9.35 11.27 8.51
CA ILE A 70 9.23 10.21 9.51
C ILE A 70 10.22 9.07 9.21
N VAL A 71 10.27 8.58 7.96
CA VAL A 71 11.18 7.50 7.57
C VAL A 71 12.64 7.91 7.72
N LEU A 72 13.02 9.13 7.32
CA LEU A 72 14.39 9.62 7.46
C LEU A 72 14.85 9.71 8.92
N GLY A 73 13.93 10.04 9.84
CA GLY A 73 14.17 10.14 11.27
C GLY A 73 14.10 8.81 12.03
N ALA A 74 13.63 7.72 11.39
CA ALA A 74 13.47 6.42 12.03
C ALA A 74 14.74 5.56 11.97
N ALA A 75 15.02 4.84 13.05
CA ALA A 75 16.09 3.84 13.11
C ALA A 75 15.53 2.46 12.67
N LEU A 76 15.45 2.27 11.35
CA LEU A 76 15.01 1.00 10.76
C LEU A 76 16.09 -0.08 10.87
N ASP A 77 15.69 -1.28 11.28
CA ASP A 77 16.64 -2.39 11.43
C ASP A 77 17.24 -2.81 10.08
N ASP A 78 18.50 -3.26 10.11
CA ASP A 78 19.25 -3.75 8.95
C ASP A 78 19.25 -2.80 7.72
N THR A 79 19.08 -1.50 7.96
CA THR A 79 18.91 -0.48 6.93
C THR A 79 19.98 0.60 7.08
N THR A 80 20.85 0.70 6.07
CA THR A 80 21.85 1.77 5.96
C THR A 80 21.20 3.14 5.69
N ASP A 81 21.97 4.22 5.83
CA ASP A 81 21.46 5.58 5.58
C ASP A 81 20.99 5.80 4.14
N ASP A 82 21.71 5.26 3.15
CA ASP A 82 21.32 5.39 1.75
C ASP A 82 20.09 4.53 1.44
N GLU A 83 19.97 3.33 2.01
CA GLU A 83 18.77 2.51 1.91
C GLU A 83 17.54 3.17 2.55
N ARG A 84 17.73 3.82 3.70
CA ARG A 84 16.69 4.61 4.35
C ARG A 84 16.28 5.80 3.50
N ALA A 85 17.24 6.45 2.83
CA ALA A 85 16.96 7.51 1.86
C ALA A 85 16.18 6.99 0.65
N VAL A 86 16.49 5.79 0.13
CA VAL A 86 15.69 5.12 -0.91
C VAL A 86 14.25 4.91 -0.44
N ILE A 87 14.03 4.28 0.72
CA ILE A 87 12.69 4.05 1.28
C ILE A 87 11.94 5.37 1.45
N ALA A 88 12.59 6.40 1.98
CA ALA A 88 12.00 7.73 2.14
C ALA A 88 11.59 8.35 0.78
N CYS A 89 12.38 8.17 -0.27
CA CYS A 89 12.02 8.59 -1.62
C CYS A 89 10.80 7.83 -2.16
N LEU A 90 10.67 6.53 -1.89
CA LEU A 90 9.49 5.76 -2.27
C LEU A 90 8.22 6.35 -1.64
N VAL A 91 8.29 6.70 -0.35
CA VAL A 91 7.20 7.39 0.37
C VAL A 91 6.93 8.78 -0.22
N ALA A 92 7.95 9.54 -0.59
CA ALA A 92 7.77 10.86 -1.20
C ALA A 92 7.13 10.79 -2.61
N PHE A 93 7.50 9.77 -3.40
CA PHE A 93 7.16 9.67 -4.83
C PHE A 93 5.91 8.85 -5.14
N HIS A 94 5.28 8.19 -4.15
CA HIS A 94 4.10 7.35 -4.40
C HIS A 94 2.85 8.12 -4.90
N ARG A 95 2.82 9.45 -4.77
CA ARG A 95 1.71 10.30 -5.22
C ARG A 95 2.16 11.63 -5.80
N LYS A 96 1.21 12.31 -6.46
CA LYS A 96 1.43 13.55 -7.23
C LYS A 96 2.48 13.34 -8.33
N LYS A 97 2.81 14.43 -9.02
CA LYS A 97 3.89 14.46 -10.00
C LYS A 97 5.23 14.33 -9.29
N VAL A 98 6.03 13.36 -9.70
CA VAL A 98 7.38 13.13 -9.19
C VAL A 98 8.32 14.20 -9.73
N ARG A 99 9.19 14.73 -8.87
CA ARG A 99 10.19 15.76 -9.17
C ARG A 99 11.51 15.38 -8.50
N PRO A 100 12.28 14.41 -9.06
CA PRO A 100 13.42 13.81 -8.37
C PRO A 100 14.49 14.82 -7.94
N GLU A 101 14.75 15.81 -8.78
CA GLU A 101 15.79 16.83 -8.61
C GLU A 101 15.44 17.84 -7.51
N ALA A 102 14.17 17.86 -7.08
CA ALA A 102 13.70 18.68 -5.97
C ALA A 102 13.65 17.90 -4.65
N GLU A 103 14.02 16.62 -4.63
CA GLU A 103 14.00 15.76 -3.44
C GLU A 103 15.43 15.56 -2.90
N PRO A 104 15.82 16.20 -1.78
CA PRO A 104 17.17 16.10 -1.24
C PRO A 104 17.60 14.66 -0.91
N ALA A 105 16.67 13.81 -0.44
CA ALA A 105 16.95 12.41 -0.16
C ALA A 105 17.30 11.62 -1.44
N PHE A 106 16.80 12.06 -2.60
CA PHE A 106 17.11 11.45 -3.89
C PHE A 106 18.42 12.00 -4.45
N VAL A 107 18.61 13.31 -4.42
CA VAL A 107 19.82 13.98 -4.96
C VAL A 107 21.10 13.57 -4.23
N ARG A 108 21.02 13.07 -2.99
CA ARG A 108 22.22 12.55 -2.31
C ARG A 108 22.65 11.14 -2.75
N LEU A 109 21.76 10.36 -3.35
CA LEU A 109 22.05 8.99 -3.77
C LEU A 109 23.00 8.98 -4.97
N ASP A 110 23.76 7.90 -5.11
CA ASP A 110 24.53 7.63 -6.33
C ASP A 110 23.62 7.30 -7.52
N ASP A 111 24.19 7.26 -8.72
CA ASP A 111 23.40 7.10 -9.95
C ASP A 111 22.67 5.75 -10.01
N ASP A 112 23.27 4.68 -9.46
CA ASP A 112 22.67 3.34 -9.42
C ASP A 112 21.46 3.30 -8.48
N ASP A 113 21.56 3.89 -7.30
CA ASP A 113 20.47 3.96 -6.34
C ASP A 113 19.40 4.97 -6.74
N ARG A 114 19.76 6.06 -7.45
CA ARG A 114 18.77 6.94 -8.09
C ARG A 114 17.95 6.19 -9.13
N ALA A 115 18.60 5.48 -10.04
CA ALA A 115 17.92 4.68 -11.05
C ALA A 115 17.00 3.62 -10.41
N ARG A 116 17.52 2.88 -9.43
CA ARG A 116 16.76 1.90 -8.64
C ARG A 116 15.56 2.54 -7.95
N THR A 117 15.74 3.70 -7.32
CA THR A 117 14.67 4.40 -6.59
C THR A 117 13.51 4.76 -7.52
N LEU A 118 13.79 5.27 -8.72
CA LEU A 118 12.74 5.60 -9.69
C LEU A 118 11.99 4.36 -10.19
N GLN A 119 12.70 3.26 -10.45
CA GLN A 119 12.11 1.98 -10.81
C GLN A 119 11.17 1.45 -9.72
N LEU A 120 11.63 1.44 -8.47
CA LEU A 120 10.83 0.98 -7.34
C LEU A 120 9.64 1.90 -7.06
N ALA A 121 9.81 3.21 -7.17
CA ALA A 121 8.71 4.16 -7.01
C ALA A 121 7.65 3.98 -8.11
N ALA A 122 8.06 3.67 -9.34
CA ALA A 122 7.12 3.38 -10.43
C ALA A 122 6.25 2.15 -10.11
N MET A 123 6.86 1.07 -9.61
CA MET A 123 6.15 -0.14 -9.18
C MET A 123 5.17 0.16 -8.05
N LEU A 124 5.62 0.88 -7.02
CA LEU A 124 4.79 1.26 -5.88
C LEU A 124 3.57 2.09 -6.30
N ARG A 125 3.73 3.03 -7.24
CA ARG A 125 2.61 3.86 -7.73
C ARG A 125 1.54 3.04 -8.42
N VAL A 126 1.94 2.05 -9.22
CA VAL A 126 0.99 1.12 -9.88
C VAL A 126 0.30 0.26 -8.83
N ALA A 127 1.06 -0.33 -7.89
CA ALA A 127 0.52 -1.15 -6.81
C ALA A 127 -0.48 -0.40 -5.92
N ASP A 128 -0.18 0.84 -5.54
CA ASP A 128 -1.08 1.70 -4.76
C ASP A 128 -2.36 2.02 -5.53
N GLY A 129 -2.28 2.18 -6.86
CA GLY A 129 -3.46 2.30 -7.71
C GLY A 129 -4.32 1.04 -7.74
N LEU A 130 -3.70 -0.14 -7.63
CA LEU A 130 -4.40 -1.43 -7.62
C LEU A 130 -5.14 -1.74 -6.31
N ASP A 131 -4.97 -0.93 -5.25
CA ASP A 131 -5.83 -0.97 -4.05
C ASP A 131 -6.45 0.41 -3.76
N TYR A 132 -6.79 1.16 -4.81
CA TYR A 132 -7.45 2.46 -4.66
C TYR A 132 -8.81 2.37 -3.96
N SER A 133 -9.55 1.31 -4.22
CA SER A 133 -10.80 0.98 -3.53
C SER A 133 -10.61 0.73 -2.03
N GLN A 134 -9.38 0.42 -1.61
CA GLN A 134 -9.01 -0.01 -0.26
C GLN A 134 -9.91 -1.15 0.26
N THR A 135 -10.34 -2.02 -0.65
CA THR A 135 -11.13 -3.21 -0.31
C THR A 135 -10.25 -4.44 -0.10
N GLN A 136 -8.97 -4.35 -0.50
CA GLN A 136 -8.05 -5.46 -0.56
C GLN A 136 -8.61 -6.67 -1.31
N THR A 137 -9.47 -6.44 -2.32
CA THR A 137 -10.07 -7.50 -3.14
C THR A 137 -9.35 -7.72 -4.46
N THR A 138 -8.69 -6.69 -5.01
CA THR A 138 -7.92 -6.80 -6.23
C THR A 138 -6.69 -7.69 -6.00
N ARG A 139 -6.42 -8.62 -6.92
CA ARG A 139 -5.28 -9.54 -6.86
C ARG A 139 -4.62 -9.58 -8.22
N ILE A 140 -3.28 -9.64 -8.24
CA ILE A 140 -2.53 -9.96 -9.47
C ILE A 140 -2.46 -11.49 -9.56
N VAL A 141 -3.14 -12.05 -10.56
CA VAL A 141 -3.10 -13.48 -10.88
C VAL A 141 -1.84 -13.82 -11.68
N ARG A 142 -1.45 -12.91 -12.58
CA ARG A 142 -0.22 -13.02 -13.37
C ARG A 142 0.35 -11.64 -13.65
N ALA A 143 1.67 -11.51 -13.51
CA ALA A 143 2.43 -10.37 -13.99
C ALA A 143 3.52 -10.88 -14.93
N SER A 144 3.63 -10.27 -16.11
CA SER A 144 4.67 -10.61 -17.09
C SER A 144 4.98 -9.43 -17.98
N VAL A 145 6.18 -9.44 -18.55
CA VAL A 145 6.61 -8.45 -19.53
C VAL A 145 6.56 -9.05 -20.93
N ALA A 146 5.99 -8.32 -21.88
CA ALA A 146 6.04 -8.64 -23.29
C ALA A 146 6.13 -7.34 -24.10
N ASN A 147 6.98 -7.30 -25.13
CA ASN A 147 7.19 -6.10 -25.96
C ASN A 147 7.47 -4.83 -25.13
N SER A 148 8.26 -4.98 -24.05
CA SER A 148 8.56 -3.94 -23.06
C SER A 148 7.37 -3.40 -22.27
N GLN A 149 6.17 -3.97 -22.41
CA GLN A 149 4.97 -3.60 -21.67
C GLN A 149 4.75 -4.53 -20.48
N LEU A 150 4.23 -3.99 -19.37
CA LEU A 150 3.80 -4.79 -18.23
C LEU A 150 2.36 -5.25 -18.44
N HIS A 151 2.16 -6.56 -18.50
CA HIS A 151 0.85 -7.17 -18.56
C HIS A 151 0.47 -7.72 -17.19
N LEU A 152 -0.64 -7.22 -16.65
CA LEU A 152 -1.21 -7.66 -15.37
C LEU A 152 -2.57 -8.31 -15.62
N GLN A 153 -2.70 -9.59 -15.26
CA GLN A 153 -4.00 -10.24 -15.15
C GLN A 153 -4.50 -10.09 -13.73
N LEU A 154 -5.66 -9.46 -13.58
CA LEU A 154 -6.22 -9.05 -12.31
C LEU A 154 -7.52 -9.81 -12.04
N SER A 155 -7.78 -10.12 -10.78
CA SER A 155 -9.07 -10.63 -10.31
C SER A 155 -9.55 -9.87 -9.08
N GLY A 156 -10.84 -9.97 -8.78
CA GLY A 156 -11.47 -9.36 -7.61
C GLY A 156 -12.58 -8.38 -7.95
N ALA A 157 -13.47 -8.17 -6.98
CA ALA A 157 -14.70 -7.40 -7.17
C ALA A 157 -14.48 -5.94 -7.61
N HIS A 158 -13.33 -5.34 -7.28
CA HIS A 158 -13.00 -3.95 -7.63
C HIS A 158 -11.86 -3.83 -8.65
N ALA A 159 -11.39 -4.95 -9.22
CA ALA A 159 -10.22 -4.98 -10.10
C ALA A 159 -10.32 -4.03 -11.29
N LEU A 160 -11.51 -3.85 -11.86
CA LEU A 160 -11.72 -2.93 -12.98
C LEU A 160 -11.50 -1.46 -12.60
N ALA A 161 -12.05 -1.03 -11.45
CA ALA A 161 -11.90 0.34 -10.96
C ALA A 161 -10.47 0.63 -10.50
N ASP A 162 -9.86 -0.34 -9.82
CA ASP A 162 -8.49 -0.26 -9.35
C ASP A 162 -7.49 -0.28 -10.53
N ALA A 163 -7.74 -1.07 -11.58
CA ALA A 163 -6.95 -1.05 -12.82
C ALA A 163 -6.95 0.33 -13.49
N ALA A 164 -8.11 1.00 -13.56
CA ALA A 164 -8.20 2.35 -14.12
C ALA A 164 -7.37 3.35 -13.29
N ARG A 165 -7.35 3.21 -11.96
CA ARG A 165 -6.50 4.06 -11.11
C ARG A 165 -5.02 3.72 -11.27
N ALA A 166 -4.65 2.45 -11.33
CA ALA A 166 -3.28 2.01 -11.57
C ALA A 166 -2.72 2.55 -12.88
N HIS A 167 -3.52 2.51 -13.96
CA HIS A 167 -3.15 3.10 -15.25
C HIS A 167 -2.92 4.61 -15.14
N ALA A 168 -3.82 5.34 -14.45
CA ALA A 168 -3.65 6.78 -14.22
C ALA A 168 -2.41 7.13 -13.37
N LYS A 169 -1.87 6.19 -12.60
CA LYS A 169 -0.66 6.33 -11.77
C LYS A 169 0.61 5.76 -12.41
N ALA A 170 0.51 5.23 -13.63
CA ALA A 170 1.63 4.63 -14.36
C ALA A 170 2.51 5.66 -15.09
N ASP A 171 2.36 6.95 -14.83
CA ASP A 171 3.15 8.03 -15.45
C ASP A 171 4.65 7.87 -15.21
N LEU A 172 5.07 7.54 -13.98
CA LEU A 172 6.47 7.29 -13.68
C LEU A 172 6.95 5.96 -14.29
N TRP A 173 6.08 4.94 -14.36
CA TRP A 173 6.39 3.69 -15.03
C TRP A 173 6.76 3.91 -16.49
N GLN A 174 5.93 4.65 -17.22
CA GLN A 174 6.19 4.99 -18.62
C GLN A 174 7.48 5.79 -18.80
N GLN A 175 7.78 6.72 -17.87
CA GLN A 175 9.03 7.50 -17.93
C GLN A 175 10.28 6.64 -17.70
N VAL A 176 10.22 5.67 -16.79
CA VAL A 176 11.38 4.88 -16.38
C VAL A 176 11.60 3.65 -17.27
N PHE A 177 10.52 2.98 -17.68
CA PHE A 177 10.58 1.73 -18.45
C PHE A 177 10.16 1.88 -19.91
N GLY A 178 9.59 3.01 -20.31
CA GLY A 178 9.12 3.29 -21.67
C GLY A 178 7.80 2.60 -22.05
N GLY A 179 7.56 1.38 -21.57
CA GLY A 179 6.35 0.62 -21.88
C GLY A 179 5.14 0.94 -21.01
N GLU A 180 3.96 0.58 -21.51
CA GLU A 180 2.69 0.78 -20.81
C GLU A 180 2.43 -0.31 -19.74
N VAL A 181 1.51 0.02 -18.83
CA VAL A 181 0.90 -0.94 -17.90
C VAL A 181 -0.47 -1.30 -18.42
N LEU A 182 -0.62 -2.55 -18.86
CA LEU A 182 -1.84 -3.11 -19.42
C LEU A 182 -2.47 -4.07 -18.40
N CYS A 183 -3.71 -3.78 -18.02
CA CYS A 183 -4.46 -4.56 -17.06
C CYS A 183 -5.61 -5.28 -17.76
N GLU A 184 -5.66 -6.61 -17.63
CA GLU A 184 -6.78 -7.44 -18.05
C GLU A 184 -7.48 -7.96 -16.79
N VAL A 185 -8.77 -7.67 -16.63
CA VAL A 185 -9.56 -8.23 -15.53
C VAL A 185 -10.17 -9.55 -15.99
N ILE A 186 -9.91 -10.61 -15.26
CA ILE A 186 -10.45 -11.94 -15.51
C ILE A 186 -11.46 -12.31 -14.44
N ASP A 187 -12.52 -13.02 -14.86
CA ASP A 187 -13.39 -13.72 -13.94
C ASP A 187 -12.60 -14.91 -13.38
N ALA A 188 -11.92 -14.71 -12.25
CA ALA A 188 -11.36 -15.83 -11.53
C ALA A 188 -12.54 -16.67 -11.01
N PRO A 189 -12.66 -17.96 -11.36
CA PRO A 189 -13.61 -18.82 -10.67
C PRO A 189 -13.29 -18.76 -9.18
N ASP A 190 -14.31 -18.60 -8.34
CA ASP A 190 -14.19 -18.67 -6.89
C ASP A 190 -13.37 -19.93 -6.52
N GLY A 191 -12.10 -19.75 -6.12
CA GLY A 191 -11.22 -20.85 -5.69
C GLY A 191 -9.89 -21.05 -6.42
N ALA A 192 -9.39 -20.13 -7.25
CA ALA A 192 -8.04 -20.28 -7.82
C ALA A 192 -6.94 -20.07 -6.74
N VAL A 193 -6.21 -21.15 -6.49
CA VAL A 193 -5.18 -21.36 -5.47
C VAL A 193 -4.01 -20.38 -5.57
N THR A 194 -3.62 -19.84 -4.41
CA THR A 194 -2.41 -19.08 -4.09
C THR A 194 -1.15 -19.72 -4.67
N LEU A 195 -0.28 -18.93 -5.32
CA LEU A 195 1.11 -19.32 -5.52
C LEU A 195 1.77 -19.44 -4.13
N THR A 196 1.97 -20.66 -3.67
CA THR A 196 2.65 -20.97 -2.41
C THR A 196 4.12 -20.55 -2.47
N ALA A 197 4.52 -19.67 -1.56
CA ALA A 197 5.93 -19.52 -1.16
C ALA A 197 6.44 -20.85 -0.56
N PRO A 198 7.76 -21.16 -0.65
CA PRO A 198 8.32 -22.38 -0.07
C PRO A 198 8.19 -22.38 1.47
N ASP A 199 7.95 -23.58 2.01
CA ASP A 199 7.62 -23.90 3.40
C ASP A 199 8.44 -23.10 4.45
N MET A 200 7.73 -22.27 5.21
CA MET A 200 8.18 -21.83 6.53
C MET A 200 7.67 -22.84 7.58
N PRO A 201 8.49 -23.21 8.58
CA PRO A 201 8.07 -24.17 9.61
C PRO A 201 6.87 -23.63 10.42
N PRO A 202 5.99 -24.51 10.91
CA PRO A 202 4.75 -24.12 11.59
C PRO A 202 5.04 -23.37 12.90
N PRO A 203 4.17 -22.41 13.28
CA PRO A 203 4.30 -21.73 14.56
C PRO A 203 4.04 -22.70 15.72
N ILE A 204 4.85 -22.56 16.76
CA ILE A 204 4.78 -23.32 18.00
C ILE A 204 3.42 -23.07 18.67
N ALA A 205 2.73 -24.15 19.05
CA ALA A 205 1.43 -24.12 19.70
C ALA A 205 1.49 -23.41 21.07
N ALA A 206 0.67 -22.38 21.23
CA ALA A 206 0.30 -21.85 22.54
C ALA A 206 -1.13 -22.33 22.87
N ASN A 207 -1.22 -23.27 23.80
CA ASN A 207 -2.45 -23.63 24.49
C ASN A 207 -3.02 -22.40 25.23
N GLY A 208 -4.36 -22.26 25.20
CA GLY A 208 -5.08 -21.67 26.33
C GLY A 208 -6.17 -20.65 25.97
N ALA A 209 -7.42 -21.11 26.08
CA ALA A 209 -8.64 -20.38 26.45
C ALA A 209 -9.13 -19.22 25.57
N VAL A 210 -10.30 -19.44 24.96
CA VAL A 210 -11.21 -18.39 24.51
C VAL A 210 -11.85 -17.71 25.73
N PRO A 211 -12.02 -16.39 25.69
CA PRO A 211 -13.27 -15.83 26.18
C PRO A 211 -13.97 -14.96 25.13
N GLU A 212 -15.29 -15.01 25.21
CA GLU A 212 -16.25 -14.28 24.41
C GLU A 212 -16.13 -12.75 24.55
N GLY A 213 -16.51 -12.03 23.48
CA GLY A 213 -17.14 -10.72 23.60
C GLY A 213 -16.43 -9.55 22.92
N GLY A 214 -17.21 -8.80 22.11
CA GLY A 214 -17.02 -7.36 21.96
C GLY A 214 -16.73 -6.84 20.56
N LEU A 215 -17.79 -6.62 19.77
CA LEU A 215 -17.80 -5.68 18.64
C LEU A 215 -17.56 -4.26 19.19
N ASN A 216 -16.31 -3.81 19.35
CA ASN A 216 -16.01 -2.41 19.64
C ASN A 216 -14.54 -2.07 19.34
N GLN A 217 -14.24 -1.52 18.16
CA GLN A 217 -13.13 -0.56 17.96
C GLN A 217 -13.51 0.49 16.88
N GLU A 218 -13.33 1.77 17.23
CA GLU A 218 -13.71 2.96 16.45
C GLU A 218 -12.72 3.31 15.32
N ALA A 219 -13.21 3.82 14.19
CA ALA A 219 -12.39 4.31 13.06
C ALA A 219 -12.03 5.80 13.13
N PRO A 220 -11.01 6.25 12.36
CA PRO A 220 -10.57 7.64 12.27
C PRO A 220 -11.62 8.63 11.73
N ASP A 221 -11.46 9.90 12.09
CA ASP A 221 -12.47 10.98 11.99
C ASP A 221 -12.81 11.45 10.56
N SER A 222 -11.94 11.18 9.58
CA SER A 222 -12.18 11.46 8.14
C SER A 222 -13.19 10.51 7.50
N ALA A 223 -13.34 9.30 8.04
CA ALA A 223 -14.38 8.34 7.65
C ALA A 223 -15.75 8.66 8.28
N ARG A 224 -15.85 9.69 9.14
CA ARG A 224 -17.05 10.04 9.91
C ARG A 224 -17.86 11.20 9.29
N LYS A 225 -17.26 12.03 8.41
CA LYS A 225 -17.92 13.20 7.80
C LYS A 225 -18.44 12.92 6.39
N LEU A 226 -19.73 13.24 6.18
CA LEU A 226 -20.38 13.22 4.87
C LEU A 226 -19.78 14.30 3.96
N ARG A 227 -19.55 13.98 2.69
CA ARG A 227 -19.07 14.94 1.67
C ARG A 227 -20.07 15.04 0.52
N PRO A 228 -20.13 16.18 -0.20
CA PRO A 228 -21.02 16.38 -1.34
C PRO A 228 -20.80 15.36 -2.47
N ASP A 229 -19.56 14.89 -2.64
CA ASP A 229 -19.16 14.01 -3.75
C ASP A 229 -19.14 12.52 -3.35
N ASP A 230 -19.61 12.17 -2.15
CA ASP A 230 -19.72 10.77 -1.75
C ASP A 230 -20.78 10.07 -2.61
N THR A 231 -20.45 8.89 -3.15
CA THR A 231 -21.46 8.04 -3.80
C THR A 231 -22.53 7.64 -2.78
N LEU A 232 -23.75 7.31 -3.25
CA LEU A 232 -24.85 6.90 -2.36
C LEU A 232 -24.42 5.77 -1.41
N ALA A 233 -23.67 4.78 -1.91
CA ALA A 233 -23.14 3.68 -1.09
C ALA A 233 -22.17 4.14 0.01
N VAL A 234 -21.29 5.11 -0.29
CA VAL A 234 -20.35 5.68 0.68
C VAL A 234 -21.09 6.56 1.70
N ALA A 235 -22.03 7.37 1.25
CA ALA A 235 -22.86 8.20 2.12
C ALA A 235 -23.69 7.35 3.10
N THR A 236 -24.35 6.29 2.61
CA THR A 236 -25.11 5.35 3.45
C THR A 236 -24.23 4.66 4.49
N ARG A 237 -23.02 4.22 4.11
CA ARG A 237 -22.07 3.59 5.05
C ARG A 237 -21.65 4.56 6.17
N LYS A 238 -21.39 5.83 5.83
CA LYS A 238 -21.04 6.88 6.81
C LYS A 238 -22.21 7.22 7.74
N ILE A 239 -23.44 7.32 7.22
CA ILE A 239 -24.66 7.61 8.01
C ILE A 239 -24.96 6.49 9.00
N LEU A 240 -25.00 5.23 8.53
CA LEU A 240 -25.31 4.08 9.37
C LEU A 240 -24.28 3.92 10.50
N ARG A 241 -22.99 4.08 10.19
CA ARG A 241 -21.92 4.04 11.19
C ARG A 241 -22.11 5.09 12.29
N ARG A 242 -22.47 6.33 11.91
CA ARG A 242 -22.70 7.43 12.85
C ARG A 242 -23.91 7.19 13.76
N HIS A 243 -25.01 6.68 13.22
CA HIS A 243 -26.19 6.33 14.02
C HIS A 243 -25.91 5.18 14.98
N PHE A 244 -25.16 4.16 14.53
CA PHE A 244 -24.83 3.00 15.34
C PHE A 244 -23.89 3.34 16.51
N GLN A 245 -22.85 4.15 16.27
CA GLN A 245 -21.98 4.68 17.33
C GLN A 245 -22.76 5.52 18.36
N LYS A 246 -23.74 6.32 17.90
CA LYS A 246 -24.59 7.10 18.79
C LYS A 246 -25.49 6.21 19.66
N LEU A 247 -26.06 5.14 19.10
CA LEU A 247 -26.85 4.17 19.86
C LEU A 247 -26.00 3.44 20.92
N LEU A 248 -24.79 2.98 20.55
CA LEU A 248 -23.86 2.34 21.49
C LEU A 248 -23.44 3.28 22.63
N SER A 249 -23.32 4.59 22.38
CA SER A 249 -23.00 5.57 23.42
C SER A 249 -24.09 5.73 24.49
N TYR A 250 -25.35 5.39 24.18
CA TYR A 250 -26.45 5.40 25.14
C TYR A 250 -26.56 4.10 25.94
N GLU A 251 -25.90 3.01 25.52
CA GLU A 251 -25.98 1.71 26.20
C GLU A 251 -25.42 1.76 27.63
N ALA A 252 -24.36 2.56 27.86
CA ALA A 252 -23.77 2.77 29.18
C ALA A 252 -24.69 3.55 30.14
N GLN A 253 -25.53 4.45 29.62
CA GLN A 253 -26.48 5.24 30.42
C GLN A 253 -27.76 4.43 30.75
N VAL A 254 -28.16 3.53 29.86
CA VAL A 254 -29.35 2.68 30.05
C VAL A 254 -29.08 1.51 31.01
N ARG A 255 -27.82 1.08 31.18
CA ARG A 255 -27.45 0.01 32.14
C ARG A 255 -27.17 0.49 33.57
N ALA A 256 -27.08 1.79 33.80
CA ALA A 256 -26.73 2.38 35.10
C ALA A 256 -27.94 2.93 35.89
N GLY A 257 -29.17 2.64 35.47
CA GLY A 257 -30.42 3.04 36.14
C GLY A 257 -31.43 1.91 36.17
#